data_AF-X1NVY7-F1
#
_entry.id   AF-X1NVY7-F1
#
_cell.length_a   1.000
_cell.length_b   1.000
_cell.length_c   1.000
_cell.angle_alpha   90.00
_cell.angle_beta   90.00
_cell.angle_gamma   90.00
#
_symmetry.space_group_name_H-M   'P 1'
#
loop_
_entity.id
_entity.type
_entity.pdbx_description
1 polymer ?
#
loop_
_entity_poly.entity_id
_entity_poly.type
_entity_poly.pdbx_seq_one_letter_code
_entity_poly.pdbx_strand_id
1 'polypeptide(L)'
;KRDHLVKQIEWLFGQGIITKDLKDWAHEVRLTGNDAAHPRKPAEDVPVTEEDAEDILNLLKQFTNVLYVAPAIAAERRRLREERKTK
;
A
#
# COMPACT_ATOMS: atom_id res chain seq x y z
N LYS A 1 0.53 10.99 16.32
CA LYS A 1 1.21 10.28 15.19
C LYS A 1 0.32 9.21 14.53
N ARG A 2 -0.52 8.44 15.25
CA ARG A 2 -1.40 7.38 14.67
C ARG A 2 -2.42 7.85 13.63
N ASP A 3 -3.03 9.01 13.82
CA ASP A 3 -4.05 9.53 12.88
C ASP A 3 -3.52 9.92 11.50
N HIS A 4 -2.20 10.07 11.36
CA HIS A 4 -1.63 10.54 10.11
C HIS A 4 -1.73 9.46 9.02
N LEU A 5 -1.45 8.21 9.36
CA LEU A 5 -1.42 7.12 8.37
C LEU A 5 -2.83 6.76 7.87
N VAL A 6 -3.81 6.73 8.78
CA VAL A 6 -5.23 6.56 8.41
C VAL A 6 -5.67 7.63 7.43
N LYS A 7 -5.36 8.90 7.73
CA LYS A 7 -5.70 10.03 6.84
C LYS A 7 -5.00 9.95 5.49
N GLN A 8 -3.74 9.48 5.45
CA GLN A 8 -3.02 9.29 4.18
C GLN A 8 -3.65 8.20 3.31
N ILE A 9 -4.02 7.06 3.90
CA ILE A 9 -4.67 5.96 3.19
C ILE A 9 -6.02 6.42 2.62
N GLU A 10 -6.84 7.07 3.45
CA GLU A 10 -8.14 7.61 3.03
C GLU A 10 -7.99 8.71 1.96
N TRP A 11 -6.97 9.55 2.06
CA TRP A 11 -6.69 10.58 1.06
C TRP A 11 -6.33 9.95 -0.29
N LEU A 12 -5.42 8.96 -0.32
CA LEU A 12 -5.05 8.26 -1.56
C LEU A 12 -6.27 7.61 -2.23
N PHE A 13 -7.15 6.99 -1.45
CA PHE A 13 -8.40 6.44 -1.96
C PHE A 13 -9.35 7.53 -2.46
N GLY A 14 -9.53 8.61 -1.70
CA GLY A 14 -10.38 9.74 -2.07
C GLY A 14 -9.91 10.47 -3.33
N GLN A 15 -8.61 10.42 -3.65
CA GLN A 15 -8.06 10.91 -4.91
C GLN A 15 -8.16 9.90 -6.07
N GLY A 16 -8.68 8.69 -5.83
CA GLY A 16 -8.75 7.62 -6.82
C GLY A 16 -7.38 7.05 -7.21
N ILE A 17 -6.35 7.28 -6.40
CA ILE A 17 -4.98 6.82 -6.68
C ILE A 17 -4.85 5.32 -6.39
N ILE A 18 -5.50 4.84 -5.32
CA ILE A 18 -5.53 3.43 -4.93
C ILE A 18 -6.96 2.89 -5.02
N THR A 19 -7.08 1.59 -5.25
CA THR A 19 -8.38 0.89 -5.25
C THR A 19 -8.92 0.74 -3.83
N LYS A 20 -10.23 0.45 -3.71
CA LYS A 20 -10.85 0.13 -2.42
C LYS A 20 -10.16 -1.05 -1.73
N ASP A 21 -9.85 -2.11 -2.48
CA ASP A 21 -9.22 -3.31 -1.92
C ASP A 21 -7.81 -3.02 -1.38
N LEU A 22 -7.03 -2.17 -2.08
CA LEU A 22 -5.70 -1.78 -1.62
C LEU A 22 -5.77 -0.89 -0.37
N LYS A 23 -6.81 -0.04 -0.27
CA LYS A 23 -7.08 0.76 0.93
C LYS A 23 -7.45 -0.13 2.12
N ASP A 24 -8.34 -1.10 1.93
CA ASP A 24 -8.80 -1.98 2.99
C ASP A 24 -7.63 -2.85 3.50
N TRP A 25 -6.83 -3.44 2.59
CA TRP A 25 -5.63 -4.20 2.96
C TRP A 25 -4.59 -3.33 3.70
N ALA A 26 -4.40 -2.08 3.31
CA ALA A 26 -3.53 -1.16 4.04
C ALA A 26 -3.99 -0.88 5.48
N HIS A 27 -5.30 -0.89 5.73
CA HIS A 27 -5.82 -0.77 7.09
C HIS A 27 -5.58 -2.02 7.92
N GLU A 28 -5.75 -3.21 7.36
CA GLU A 28 -5.46 -4.48 8.04
C GLU A 28 -3.99 -4.56 8.46
N VAL A 29 -3.07 -4.35 7.52
CA VAL A 29 -1.62 -4.34 7.80
C VAL A 29 -1.26 -3.28 8.86
N ARG A 30 -1.90 -2.11 8.82
CA ARG A 30 -1.70 -1.08 9.84
C ARG A 30 -2.15 -1.54 11.22
N LEU A 31 -3.22 -2.32 11.33
CA LEU A 31 -3.66 -2.89 12.60
C LEU A 31 -2.66 -3.93 13.10
N THR A 32 -2.22 -4.87 12.24
CA THR A 32 -1.17 -5.84 12.55
C THR A 32 0.11 -5.18 13.06
N GLY A 33 0.57 -4.11 12.40
CA GLY A 33 1.73 -3.34 12.84
C GLY A 33 1.52 -2.59 14.16
N ASN A 34 0.29 -2.20 14.50
CA ASN A 34 -0.02 -1.61 15.81
C ASN A 34 -0.03 -2.65 16.92
N ASP A 35 -0.55 -3.85 16.65
CA ASP A 35 -0.60 -4.97 17.59
C ASP A 35 0.82 -5.47 17.87
N ALA A 36 1.66 -5.62 16.84
CA ALA A 36 3.08 -5.93 16.97
C ALA A 36 3.87 -4.93 17.84
N ALA A 37 3.45 -3.66 17.84
CA ALA A 37 4.11 -2.59 18.60
C ALA A 37 3.60 -2.43 20.04
N HIS A 38 2.51 -3.10 20.41
CA HIS A 38 1.91 -3.10 21.75
C HIS A 38 1.65 -4.52 22.23
N PRO A 39 2.70 -5.32 22.46
CA PRO A 39 2.52 -6.65 23.04
C PRO A 39 1.85 -6.50 24.42
N ARG A 40 0.66 -7.09 24.59
CA ARG A 40 0.04 -7.34 25.88
C ARG A 40 0.82 -8.46 26.60
N LYS A 41 0.30 -8.94 27.72
CA LYS A 41 0.98 -9.99 28.49
C LYS A 41 1.18 -11.22 27.58
N PRO A 42 2.26 -12.01 27.73
CA PRO A 42 2.58 -13.16 26.87
C PRO A 42 1.47 -14.22 26.74
N ALA A 43 0.48 -14.22 27.64
CA ALA A 43 -0.66 -15.13 27.63
C ALA A 43 -1.89 -14.62 26.85
N GLU A 44 -1.89 -13.36 26.41
CA GLU A 44 -3.01 -12.68 25.73
C GLU A 44 -2.64 -12.14 24.34
N ASP A 45 -1.37 -12.27 23.93
CA ASP A 45 -0.90 -11.80 22.63
C ASP A 45 -0.99 -12.87 21.55
N VAL A 46 -1.50 -12.46 20.40
CA VAL A 46 -1.35 -13.22 19.15
C VAL A 46 0.10 -13.02 18.69
N PRO A 47 0.91 -14.09 18.55
CA PRO A 47 2.27 -13.96 18.06
C PRO A 47 2.24 -13.42 16.63
N VAL A 48 3.01 -12.37 16.35
CA VAL A 48 3.28 -11.94 14.98
C VAL A 48 4.05 -13.07 14.30
N THR A 49 3.53 -13.54 13.18
CA THR A 49 4.07 -14.67 12.42
C THR A 49 4.97 -14.19 11.27
N GLU A 50 5.69 -15.12 10.65
CA GLU A 50 6.41 -14.84 9.40
C GLU A 50 5.44 -14.45 8.28
N GLU A 51 4.26 -15.05 8.24
CA GLU A 51 3.19 -14.75 7.27
C GLU A 51 2.72 -13.30 7.38
N ASP A 52 2.59 -12.76 8.60
CA ASP A 52 2.26 -11.35 8.83
C ASP A 52 3.33 -10.42 8.24
N ALA A 53 4.61 -10.79 8.36
CA ALA A 53 5.71 -10.01 7.78
C ALA A 53 5.71 -10.08 6.25
N GLU A 54 5.41 -11.25 5.67
CA GLU A 54 5.25 -11.42 4.24
C GLU A 54 4.08 -10.60 3.69
N ASP A 55 2.96 -10.54 4.42
CA ASP A 55 1.79 -9.75 4.03
C ASP A 55 2.12 -8.26 3.92
N ILE A 56 2.86 -7.72 4.89
CA ILE A 56 3.35 -6.33 4.88
C ILE A 56 4.24 -6.08 3.64
N LEU A 57 5.15 -7.00 3.33
CA LEU A 57 6.04 -6.89 2.17
C LEU A 57 5.25 -6.96 0.86
N ASN A 58 4.24 -7.82 0.79
CA ASN A 58 3.39 -7.96 -0.38
C ASN A 58 2.53 -6.71 -0.60
N LEU A 59 1.96 -6.14 0.46
CA LEU A 59 1.28 -4.85 0.40
C LEU A 59 2.20 -3.75 -0.14
N LEU A 60 3.42 -3.65 0.40
CA LEU A 60 4.40 -2.65 -0.05
C LEU A 60 4.71 -2.77 -1.55
N LYS A 61 4.89 -4.00 -2.05
CA LYS A 61 5.10 -4.26 -3.49
C LYS A 61 3.90 -3.80 -4.32
N GLN A 62 2.67 -4.06 -3.87
CA GLN A 62 1.48 -3.62 -4.61
C GLN A 62 1.33 -2.09 -4.57
N PHE A 63 1.62 -1.45 -3.43
CA PHE A 63 1.64 0.00 -3.33
C PHE A 63 2.63 0.64 -4.30
N THR A 64 3.86 0.13 -4.37
CA THR A 64 4.86 0.69 -5.30
C THR A 64 4.47 0.47 -6.75
N ASN A 65 3.84 -0.67 -7.07
CA ASN A 65 3.29 -0.92 -8.39
C ASN A 65 2.25 0.12 -8.80
N VAL A 66 1.29 0.41 -7.92
CA VAL A 66 0.20 1.36 -8.20
C VAL A 66 0.70 2.81 -8.23
N LEU A 67 1.55 3.19 -7.29
CA LEU A 67 1.99 4.59 -7.14
C LEU A 67 3.07 5.00 -8.13
N TYR A 68 3.93 4.08 -8.54
CA TYR A 68 5.14 4.42 -9.31
C TYR A 68 5.28 3.62 -10.61
N VAL A 69 5.18 2.29 -10.54
CA VAL A 69 5.50 1.44 -11.70
C VAL A 69 4.47 1.59 -12.82
N ALA A 70 3.19 1.39 -12.51
CA ALA A 70 2.12 1.50 -13.50
C ALA A 70 2.03 2.92 -14.11
N PRO A 71 2.13 4.01 -13.32
CA PRO A 71 2.23 5.37 -13.87
C PRO A 71 3.43 5.58 -14.79
N ALA A 72 4.62 5.09 -14.42
CA ALA A 72 5.81 5.21 -15.25
C ALA A 72 5.67 4.47 -16.58
N ILE A 73 5.14 3.24 -16.55
CA ILE A 73 4.84 2.47 -17.77
C ILE A 73 3.83 3.23 -18.64
N ALA A 74 2.75 3.76 -18.06
CA ALA A 74 1.74 4.51 -18.81
C ALA A 74 2.32 5.79 -19.44
N ALA A 75 3.17 6.52 -18.72
CA ALA A 75 3.84 7.71 -19.23
C ALA A 75 4.76 7.38 -20.42
N GLU A 76 5.55 6.32 -20.32
CA GLU A 76 6.40 5.85 -21.40
C GLU A 76 5.60 5.47 -22.64
N ARG A 77 4.48 4.75 -22.45
CA ARG A 77 3.59 4.38 -23.57
C ARG A 77 2.98 5.60 -24.26
N ARG A 78 2.64 6.66 -23.51
CA ARG A 78 2.17 7.93 -24.08
C ARG A 78 3.28 8.60 -24.89
N ARG A 79 4.50 8.68 -24.36
CA ARG A 79 5.66 9.27 -25.06
C ARG A 79 5.91 8.58 -26.41
N LEU A 80 6.01 7.26 -26.40
CA LEU A 80 6.22 6.46 -27.62
C LEU A 80 5.09 6.61 -28.63
N ARG A 81 3.85 6.87 -28.18
CA ARG A 81 2.72 7.12 -29.08
C ARG A 81 2.86 8.47 -29.80
N GLU A 82 3.25 9.52 -29.10
CA GLU A 82 3.40 10.85 -29.69
C GLU A 82 4.58 10.90 -30.68
N GLU A 83 5.71 10.26 -30.34
CA GLU A 83 6.87 10.14 -31.25
C GLU A 83 6.51 9.46 -32.60
N ARG A 84 5.58 8.51 -32.58
CA ARG A 84 5.08 7.85 -33.80
C ARG A 84 4.18 8.75 -34.65
N LYS A 85 3.51 9.75 -34.06
CA LYS A 85 2.66 10.68 -34.82
C LYS A 85 3.47 11.79 -35.50
N THR A 86 4.65 12.09 -34.97
CA THR A 86 5.55 13.14 -35.47
C THR A 86 6.53 12.65 -36.54
N LYS A 87 6.54 11.34 -36.82
CA LYS A 87 7.30 10.71 -37.92
C LYS A 87 6.38 10.47 -39.10
#